data_AF-A0AAJ6AK21-F1
#
_entry.id   AF-A0AAJ6AK21-F1
#
_cell.length_a   1.000
_cell.length_b   1.000
_cell.length_c   1.000
_cell.angle_alpha   90.00
_cell.angle_beta   90.00
_cell.angle_gamma   90.00
#
_symmetry.space_group_name_H-M   'P 1'
#
loop_
_entity.id
_entity.type
_entity.pdbx_description
1 polymer ?
#
loop_
_entity_poly.entity_id
_entity_poly.type
_entity_poly.pdbx_seq_one_letter_code
_entity_poly.pdbx_strand_id
1 'polypeptide(L)'
;MSENTGKNTAEAGEQQPNQEQTESTFSQGDVNRIVQERLQRERDKFADYEDLKAAAQRAQELESENQSLADRVAEFEAKEEQSKLIAEVSEATGVPANALRGTTKDELEAHAEVLKSLVQSTGPVIPGQEKRPNNVEDSEERKAVRGLFGN
;
A
#
# COMPACT_ATOMS: atom_id res chain seq x y z
N MET A 1 -86.71 23.97 70.97
CA MET A 1 -85.34 24.36 71.33
C MET A 1 -84.51 24.37 70.05
N SER A 2 -83.94 25.53 69.76
CA SER A 2 -82.98 25.88 68.69
C SER A 2 -83.44 25.92 67.23
N GLU A 3 -83.76 27.15 66.85
CA GLU A 3 -83.64 27.77 65.53
C GLU A 3 -82.20 27.72 65.00
N ASN A 4 -82.00 27.67 63.69
CA ASN A 4 -81.16 28.69 63.03
C ASN A 4 -81.54 28.86 61.55
N THR A 5 -81.65 30.12 61.19
CA THR A 5 -82.19 30.74 59.99
C THR A 5 -81.07 31.07 59.00
N GLY A 6 -81.35 30.96 57.71
CA GLY A 6 -80.62 31.59 56.61
C GLY A 6 -81.37 31.32 55.32
N LYS A 7 -82.29 32.17 54.86
CA LYS A 7 -82.04 33.31 53.94
C LYS A 7 -80.94 33.00 52.92
N ASN A 8 -81.07 33.24 51.62
CA ASN A 8 -82.13 33.62 50.69
C ASN A 8 -81.43 33.66 49.31
N THR A 9 -82.21 33.62 48.23
CA THR A 9 -81.89 34.26 46.94
C THR A 9 -81.04 33.48 45.92
N ALA A 10 -81.55 33.49 44.68
CA ALA A 10 -81.11 32.82 43.48
C ALA A 10 -79.88 33.47 42.81
N GLU A 11 -79.10 32.68 42.05
CA GLU A 11 -78.47 33.14 40.81
C GLU A 11 -77.97 31.97 39.95
N ALA A 12 -78.23 32.09 38.64
CA ALA A 12 -77.51 31.60 37.46
C ALA A 12 -76.65 30.31 37.58
N GLY A 13 -76.86 29.26 36.78
CA GLY A 13 -76.96 29.32 35.33
C GLY A 13 -75.59 29.28 34.66
N GLU A 14 -74.82 28.20 34.84
CA GLU A 14 -73.64 27.90 34.01
C GLU A 14 -73.71 26.46 33.53
N GLN A 15 -74.29 26.28 32.34
CA GLN A 15 -74.13 25.08 31.54
C GLN A 15 -72.70 25.08 30.98
N GLN A 16 -71.87 24.21 31.51
CA GLN A 16 -70.60 23.84 30.91
C GLN A 16 -70.90 23.17 29.56
N PRO A 17 -70.32 23.63 28.43
CA PRO A 17 -70.64 23.04 27.14
C PRO A 17 -70.06 21.62 27.10
N ASN A 18 -70.95 20.64 27.01
CA ASN A 18 -70.61 19.26 26.69
C ASN A 18 -70.02 19.28 25.27
N GLN A 19 -68.69 19.24 25.16
CA GLN A 19 -68.03 19.04 23.88
C GLN A 19 -68.30 17.60 23.47
N GLU A 20 -69.34 17.41 22.66
CA GLU A 20 -69.55 16.17 21.91
C GLU A 20 -68.26 15.91 21.11
N GLN A 21 -67.44 14.99 21.58
CA GLN A 21 -66.33 14.43 20.82
C GLN A 21 -66.95 13.68 19.64
N THR A 22 -67.13 14.37 18.52
CA THR A 22 -67.42 13.75 17.24
C THR A 22 -66.26 12.82 16.92
N GLU A 23 -66.47 11.50 17.05
CA GLU A 23 -65.50 10.51 16.61
C GLU A 23 -65.16 10.78 15.14
N SER A 24 -63.93 11.20 14.88
CA SER A 24 -63.45 11.48 13.53
C SER A 24 -63.32 10.16 12.79
N THR A 25 -64.26 9.86 11.89
CA THR A 25 -64.17 8.69 11.02
C THR A 25 -63.26 9.01 9.83
N PHE A 26 -62.34 8.11 9.51
CA PHE A 26 -61.44 8.28 8.37
C PHE A 26 -62.15 7.92 7.06
N SER A 27 -61.94 8.72 6.03
CA SER A 27 -62.41 8.36 4.68
C SER A 27 -61.45 7.39 4.01
N GLN A 28 -61.92 6.68 2.99
CA GLN A 28 -61.05 5.84 2.15
C GLN A 28 -59.95 6.67 1.45
N GLY A 29 -60.23 7.95 1.15
CA GLY A 29 -59.25 8.88 0.59
C GLY A 29 -58.09 9.16 1.56
N ASP A 30 -58.39 9.30 2.85
CA ASP A 30 -57.38 9.50 3.89
C ASP A 30 -56.47 8.29 4.03
N VAL A 31 -57.04 7.08 4.00
CA VAL A 31 -56.28 5.84 4.05
C VAL A 31 -55.35 5.74 2.85
N ASN A 32 -55.86 5.98 1.62
CA ASN A 32 -55.05 5.92 0.41
C ASN A 32 -53.89 6.93 0.44
N ARG A 33 -54.15 8.16 0.89
CA ARG A 33 -53.13 9.19 1.05
C ARG A 33 -52.05 8.79 2.05
N ILE A 34 -52.45 8.33 3.25
CA ILE A 34 -51.52 7.91 4.30
C ILE A 34 -50.65 6.73 3.82
N VAL A 35 -51.24 5.77 3.10
CA VAL A 35 -50.50 4.63 2.53
C VAL A 35 -49.47 5.10 1.49
N GLN A 36 -49.84 6.01 0.59
CA GLN A 36 -48.91 6.56 -0.39
C GLN A 36 -47.76 7.35 0.28
N GLU A 37 -48.07 8.22 1.24
CA GLU A 37 -47.07 8.96 2.01
C GLU A 37 -46.11 8.03 2.75
N ARG A 38 -46.62 6.94 3.32
CA ARG A 38 -45.79 5.94 4.01
C ARG A 38 -44.91 5.20 3.01
N LEU A 39 -45.46 4.76 1.89
CA LEU A 39 -44.71 4.06 0.85
C LEU A 39 -43.59 4.93 0.27
N GLN A 40 -43.86 6.21 0.03
CA GLN A 40 -42.85 7.15 -0.44
C GLN A 40 -41.73 7.31 0.58
N ARG A 41 -42.07 7.54 1.86
CA ARG A 41 -41.07 7.59 2.94
C ARG A 41 -40.24 6.32 3.05
N GLU A 42 -40.82 5.14 2.87
CA GLU A 42 -40.04 3.88 2.87
C GLU A 42 -39.11 3.75 1.66
N ARG A 43 -39.51 4.24 0.49
CA ARG A 43 -38.65 4.25 -0.72
C ARG A 43 -37.52 5.28 -0.59
N ASP A 44 -37.80 6.44 -0.02
CA ASP A 44 -36.83 7.52 0.13
C ASP A 44 -35.72 7.18 1.13
N LYS A 45 -36.01 6.37 2.16
CA LYS A 45 -35.03 5.96 3.19
C LYS A 45 -33.77 5.30 2.65
N PHE A 46 -33.86 4.66 1.50
CA PHE A 46 -32.76 3.88 0.90
C PHE A 46 -32.50 4.28 -0.54
N ALA A 47 -32.90 5.49 -0.94
CA ALA A 47 -32.70 5.97 -2.30
C ALA A 47 -31.22 6.00 -2.70
N ASP A 48 -30.31 6.17 -1.73
CA ASP A 48 -28.85 6.21 -1.88
C ASP A 48 -28.15 4.86 -1.64
N TYR A 49 -28.90 3.80 -1.32
CA TYR A 49 -28.31 2.52 -0.91
C TYR A 49 -27.43 1.89 -2.00
N GLU A 50 -27.89 1.88 -3.26
CA GLU A 50 -27.10 1.33 -4.36
C GLU A 50 -25.84 2.15 -4.63
N ASP A 51 -25.91 3.48 -4.49
CA ASP A 51 -24.75 4.36 -4.66
C ASP A 51 -23.71 4.15 -3.55
N LEU A 52 -24.16 4.04 -2.29
CA LEU A 52 -23.29 3.73 -1.14
C LEU A 52 -22.66 2.35 -1.28
N LYS A 53 -23.42 1.35 -1.74
CA LYS A 53 -22.92 0.00 -1.98
C LYS A 53 -21.86 0.00 -3.09
N ALA A 54 -22.09 0.70 -4.20
CA ALA A 54 -21.11 0.82 -5.28
C ALA A 54 -19.85 1.58 -4.83
N ALA A 55 -20.01 2.63 -4.02
CA ALA A 55 -18.88 3.37 -3.44
C ALA A 55 -18.04 2.49 -2.50
N ALA A 56 -18.69 1.70 -1.65
CA ALA A 56 -18.01 0.76 -0.76
C ALA A 56 -17.24 -0.32 -1.52
N GLN A 57 -17.83 -0.88 -2.59
CA GLN A 57 -17.15 -1.85 -3.45
C GLN A 57 -15.91 -1.24 -4.12
N ARG A 58 -16.02 -0.03 -4.69
CA ARG A 58 -14.87 0.67 -5.26
C ARG A 58 -13.80 1.00 -4.22
N ALA A 59 -14.19 1.41 -3.02
CA ALA A 59 -13.24 1.70 -1.95
C ALA A 59 -12.43 0.44 -1.58
N GLN A 60 -13.10 -0.72 -1.49
CA GLN A 60 -12.44 -1.99 -1.22
C GLN A 60 -11.48 -2.41 -2.35
N GLU A 61 -11.88 -2.21 -3.61
CA GLU A 61 -11.00 -2.46 -4.77
C GLU A 61 -9.76 -1.56 -4.74
N LEU A 62 -9.95 -0.27 -4.49
CA LEU A 62 -8.86 0.71 -4.39
C LEU A 62 -7.93 0.42 -3.21
N GLU A 63 -8.44 0.00 -2.06
CA GLU A 63 -7.62 -0.42 -0.91
C GLU A 63 -6.75 -1.63 -1.28
N SER A 64 -7.32 -2.62 -1.95
CA SER A 64 -6.56 -3.79 -2.41
C SER A 64 -5.47 -3.41 -3.42
N GLU A 65 -5.77 -2.50 -4.35
CA GLU A 65 -4.79 -2.01 -5.31
C GLU A 65 -3.68 -1.21 -4.62
N ASN A 66 -4.04 -0.35 -3.66
CA ASN A 66 -3.08 0.43 -2.87
C ASN A 66 -2.13 -0.47 -2.09
N GLN A 67 -2.65 -1.53 -1.46
CA GLN A 67 -1.81 -2.50 -0.75
C GLN A 67 -0.84 -3.20 -1.70
N SER A 68 -1.31 -3.64 -2.87
CA SER A 68 -0.43 -4.25 -3.87
C SER A 68 0.64 -3.30 -4.39
N LEU A 69 0.31 -2.02 -4.56
CA LEU A 69 1.27 -0.99 -4.95
C LEU A 69 2.27 -0.71 -3.83
N ALA A 70 1.83 -0.63 -2.58
CA ALA A 70 2.70 -0.44 -1.42
C ALA A 70 3.71 -1.60 -1.29
N ASP A 71 3.26 -2.84 -1.47
CA ASP A 71 4.14 -4.02 -1.44
C ASP A 71 5.20 -3.96 -2.56
N ARG A 72 4.81 -3.52 -3.77
CA ARG A 72 5.76 -3.34 -4.88
C ARG A 72 6.77 -2.24 -4.61
N VAL A 73 6.33 -1.11 -4.06
CA VAL A 73 7.22 0.00 -3.69
C VAL A 73 8.23 -0.49 -2.66
N ALA A 74 7.80 -1.18 -1.61
CA ALA A 74 8.68 -1.75 -0.60
C ALA A 74 9.71 -2.74 -1.21
N GLU A 75 9.32 -3.55 -2.19
CA GLU A 75 10.25 -4.44 -2.90
C GLU A 75 11.31 -3.67 -3.70
N PHE A 76 10.91 -2.58 -4.38
CA PHE A 76 11.85 -1.74 -5.12
C PHE A 76 12.79 -0.98 -4.19
N GLU A 77 12.29 -0.43 -3.09
CA GLU A 77 13.10 0.26 -2.09
C GLU A 77 14.13 -0.70 -1.47
N ALA A 78 13.71 -1.90 -1.07
CA ALA A 78 14.63 -2.92 -0.55
C ALA A 78 15.72 -3.32 -1.55
N LYS A 79 15.38 -3.45 -2.84
CA LYS A 79 16.35 -3.70 -3.91
C LYS A 79 17.32 -2.54 -4.11
N GLU A 80 16.84 -1.30 -4.02
CA GLU A 80 17.68 -0.11 -4.15
C GLU A 80 18.66 -0.02 -2.98
N GLU A 81 18.20 -0.20 -1.75
CA GLU A 81 19.03 -0.25 -0.55
C GLU A 81 20.09 -1.36 -0.65
N GLN A 82 19.69 -2.57 -1.08
CA GLN A 82 20.63 -3.66 -1.31
C GLN A 82 21.68 -3.29 -2.36
N SER A 83 21.28 -2.68 -3.47
CA SER A 83 22.21 -2.27 -4.52
C SER A 83 23.22 -1.22 -4.05
N LYS A 84 22.79 -0.30 -3.18
CA LYS A 84 23.67 0.70 -2.54
C LYS A 84 24.68 0.03 -1.62
N LEU A 85 24.24 -0.89 -0.75
CA LEU A 85 25.13 -1.65 0.12
C LEU A 85 26.17 -2.46 -0.68
N ILE A 86 25.74 -3.12 -1.76
CA ILE A 86 26.65 -3.85 -2.66
C ILE A 86 27.67 -2.90 -3.29
N ALA A 87 27.26 -1.71 -3.74
CA ALA A 87 28.16 -0.73 -4.33
C ALA A 87 29.19 -0.22 -3.32
N GLU A 88 28.77 0.09 -2.09
CA GLU A 88 29.67 0.53 -1.02
C GLU A 88 30.71 -0.55 -0.67
N VAL A 89 30.28 -1.80 -0.50
CA VAL A 89 31.19 -2.91 -0.19
C VAL A 89 32.12 -3.21 -1.38
N SER A 90 31.62 -3.09 -2.62
CA SER A 90 32.42 -3.26 -3.83
C SER A 90 33.55 -2.21 -3.90
N GLU A 91 33.24 -0.94 -3.62
CA GLU A 91 34.22 0.14 -3.61
C GLU A 91 35.25 -0.05 -2.49
N ALA A 92 34.81 -0.43 -1.28
CA ALA A 92 35.70 -0.62 -0.14
C ALA A 92 36.67 -1.79 -0.31
N THR A 93 36.24 -2.88 -0.95
CA THR A 93 37.02 -4.12 -1.05
C THR A 93 37.74 -4.29 -2.38
N GLY A 94 37.33 -3.55 -3.42
CA GLY A 94 37.82 -3.67 -4.78
C GLY A 94 37.29 -4.90 -5.53
N VAL A 95 36.32 -5.61 -4.95
CA VAL A 95 35.65 -6.74 -5.60
C VAL A 95 34.45 -6.22 -6.40
N PRO A 96 34.25 -6.62 -7.66
CA PRO A 96 33.11 -6.18 -8.46
C PRO A 96 31.75 -6.48 -7.82
N ALA A 97 30.84 -5.49 -7.84
CA ALA A 97 29.48 -5.58 -7.30
C ALA A 97 28.69 -6.82 -7.78
N ASN A 98 28.89 -7.23 -9.03
CA ASN A 98 28.24 -8.42 -9.61
C ASN A 98 28.73 -9.76 -9.02
N ALA A 99 29.89 -9.77 -8.35
CA ALA A 99 30.44 -10.94 -7.70
C ALA A 99 30.03 -11.05 -6.22
N LEU A 100 29.56 -9.97 -5.61
CA LEU A 100 29.13 -9.96 -4.21
C LEU A 100 27.74 -10.59 -4.04
N ARG A 101 27.58 -11.38 -2.98
CA ARG A 101 26.31 -12.01 -2.61
C ARG A 101 26.10 -11.84 -1.11
N GLY A 102 24.89 -11.47 -0.73
CA GLY A 102 24.49 -11.22 0.64
C GLY A 102 23.27 -10.32 0.68
N THR A 103 22.52 -10.40 1.78
CA THR A 103 21.38 -9.49 2.04
C THR A 103 21.72 -8.45 3.10
N THR A 104 22.75 -8.71 3.92
CA THR A 104 23.24 -7.80 4.96
C THR A 104 24.63 -7.28 4.63
N LYS A 105 24.99 -6.15 5.24
CA LYS A 105 26.32 -5.55 5.10
C LYS A 105 27.43 -6.52 5.54
N ASP A 106 27.25 -7.16 6.70
CA ASP A 106 28.24 -8.09 7.27
C ASP A 106 28.49 -9.30 6.34
N GLU A 107 27.43 -9.86 5.74
CA GLU A 107 27.54 -10.95 4.76
C GLU A 107 28.28 -10.50 3.50
N LEU A 108 27.97 -9.30 2.99
CA LEU A 108 28.62 -8.75 1.81
C LEU A 108 30.11 -8.51 2.06
N GLU A 109 30.47 -7.95 3.21
CA GLU A 109 31.86 -7.71 3.61
C GLU A 109 32.64 -9.02 3.77
N ALA A 110 32.08 -9.99 4.50
CA ALA A 110 32.71 -11.30 4.66
C ALA A 110 32.92 -12.02 3.31
N HIS A 111 31.93 -11.96 2.42
CA HIS A 111 32.06 -12.55 1.08
C HIS A 111 33.10 -11.81 0.24
N ALA A 112 33.15 -10.48 0.34
CA ALA A 112 34.13 -9.67 -0.34
C ALA A 112 35.57 -9.97 0.12
N GLU A 113 35.79 -10.17 1.42
CA GLU A 113 37.10 -10.56 1.96
C GLU A 113 37.57 -11.92 1.43
N VAL A 114 36.67 -12.91 1.40
CA VAL A 114 36.95 -14.22 0.80
C VAL A 114 37.35 -14.04 -0.66
N LEU A 115 36.54 -13.34 -1.46
CA LEU A 115 36.84 -13.11 -2.88
C LEU A 115 38.15 -12.35 -3.10
N LYS A 116 38.44 -11.34 -2.27
CA LYS A 116 39.68 -10.58 -2.35
C LYS A 116 40.91 -11.47 -2.21
N SER A 117 40.89 -12.44 -1.29
CA SER A 117 41.99 -13.40 -1.10
C SER A 117 42.16 -14.36 -2.29
N LEU A 118 41.05 -14.76 -2.93
CA LEU A 118 41.06 -15.64 -4.10
C LEU A 118 41.56 -14.92 -5.36
N VAL A 119 41.15 -13.66 -5.57
CA VAL A 119 41.53 -12.87 -6.76
C VAL A 119 43.01 -12.48 -6.74
N GLN A 120 43.58 -12.21 -5.56
CA GLN A 120 45.01 -11.89 -5.42
C GLN A 120 45.94 -13.10 -5.51
N SER A 121 45.40 -14.32 -5.41
CA SER A 121 46.18 -15.54 -5.58
C SER A 121 46.49 -15.75 -7.07
N THR A 122 47.48 -15.02 -7.58
CA THR A 122 48.08 -15.26 -8.89
C THR A 122 48.52 -16.73 -8.95
N GLY A 123 48.03 -17.46 -9.96
CA GLY A 123 48.29 -18.89 -10.13
C GLY A 123 49.78 -19.27 -10.13
N PRO A 124 50.10 -20.56 -10.07
CA PRO A 124 51.49 -21.02 -9.96
C PRO A 124 52.34 -20.45 -11.09
N VAL A 125 53.39 -19.70 -10.73
CA VAL A 125 54.40 -19.22 -11.68
C VAL A 125 55.11 -20.46 -12.22
N ILE A 126 54.81 -20.84 -13.46
CA ILE A 126 55.48 -21.97 -14.10
C ILE A 126 56.89 -21.50 -14.48
N PRO A 127 57.97 -22.10 -13.94
CA PRO A 127 59.32 -21.75 -14.32
C PRO A 127 59.51 -21.91 -15.84
N GLY A 128 59.95 -20.87 -16.52
CA GLY A 128 60.15 -20.87 -17.99
C GLY A 128 58.96 -20.37 -18.82
N GLN A 129 57.90 -19.85 -18.21
CA GLN A 129 56.77 -19.22 -18.92
C GLN A 129 57.21 -18.01 -19.78
N GLU A 130 58.28 -17.31 -19.40
CA GLU A 130 58.92 -16.25 -20.19
C GLU A 130 59.64 -16.78 -21.45
N LYS A 131 60.05 -18.05 -21.46
CA LYS A 131 60.79 -18.67 -22.59
C LYS A 131 59.87 -19.22 -23.68
N ARG A 132 58.59 -18.86 -23.68
CA ARG A 132 57.67 -19.21 -24.76
C ARG A 132 58.07 -18.44 -26.02
N PRO A 133 58.08 -19.07 -27.22
CA PRO A 133 58.53 -18.43 -28.45
C PRO A 133 57.86 -17.08 -28.77
N ASN A 134 56.63 -16.89 -28.31
CA ASN A 134 55.83 -15.69 -28.57
C ASN A 134 56.04 -14.57 -27.53
N ASN A 135 56.81 -14.80 -26.47
CA ASN A 135 56.98 -13.85 -25.35
C ASN A 135 58.45 -13.49 -25.09
N VAL A 136 59.37 -13.97 -25.94
CA VAL A 136 60.78 -13.59 -25.95
C VAL A 136 60.91 -12.45 -26.96
N GLU A 137 61.38 -11.29 -26.53
CA GLU A 137 61.76 -10.22 -27.48
C GLU A 137 62.79 -10.78 -28.47
N ASP A 138 62.55 -10.58 -29.77
CA ASP A 138 63.48 -11.01 -30.81
C ASP A 138 64.87 -10.44 -30.50
N SER A 139 65.86 -11.32 -30.33
CA SER A 139 67.24 -10.87 -30.10
C SER A 139 67.71 -10.03 -31.28
N GLU A 140 68.58 -9.05 -31.04
CA GLU A 140 69.07 -8.15 -32.09
C GLU A 140 69.73 -8.91 -33.25
N GLU A 141 70.35 -10.06 -32.97
CA GLU A 141 70.89 -10.95 -33.99
C GLU A 141 69.78 -11.59 -34.85
N ARG A 142 68.65 -11.98 -34.24
CA ARG A 142 67.51 -12.54 -34.98
C ARG A 142 66.81 -11.47 -35.82
N LYS A 143 66.69 -10.24 -35.31
CA LYS A 143 66.18 -9.09 -36.08
C LYS A 143 67.08 -8.79 -37.28
N ALA A 144 68.41 -8.78 -37.08
CA ALA A 144 69.38 -8.56 -38.15
C ALA A 144 69.35 -9.67 -39.22
N VAL A 145 69.29 -10.94 -38.81
CA VAL A 145 69.19 -12.08 -39.73
C VAL A 145 67.88 -12.04 -40.52
N ARG A 146 66.75 -11.71 -39.87
CA ARG A 146 65.47 -11.56 -40.56
C ARG A 146 65.47 -10.41 -41.57
N GLY A 147 66.12 -9.30 -41.25
CA GLY A 147 66.29 -8.17 -42.17
C GLY A 147 67.21 -8.46 -43.36
N LEU A 148 68.19 -9.36 -43.21
CA LEU A 148 69.15 -9.70 -44.25
C LEU A 148 68.70 -10.87 -45.15
N PHE A 149 67.97 -11.84 -44.60
CA PHE A 149 67.61 -13.10 -45.28
C PHE A 149 66.10 -13.32 -45.46
N GLY A 150 65.26 -12.38 -45.04
CA GLY A 150 63.79 -12.51 -45.04
C GLY A 150 63.07 -11.79 -46.19
N ASN A 151 63.48 -12.03 -47.43
CA ASN A 151 62.67 -11.77 -48.64
C ASN A 151 62.11 -13.10 -49.17
#